data_AF-A0AAW1WPL3-F1
#
_entry.id   AF-A0AAW1WPL3-F1
#
_cell.length_a   1.000
_cell.length_b   1.000
_cell.length_c   1.000
_cell.angle_alpha   90.00
_cell.angle_beta   90.00
_cell.angle_gamma   90.00
#
_symmetry.space_group_name_H-M   'P 1'
#
loop_
_entity.id
_entity.type
_entity.pdbx_description
1 polymer ?
#
loop_
_entity_poly.entity_id
_entity_poly.type
_entity_poly.pdbx_seq_one_letter_code
_entity_poly.pdbx_strand_id
1 'polypeptide(L)'
;MSPITRFIFIEDDDMILSYLQEDGKSVEPKFYLSIIPLALVYGCKGAGMGFSTFIPCFSLVDVIQNLRHLLRGEEEKMTLKPTIPSYRGFKGTIVNDLAFDYTYIARGLIEQVYATTLKIKNSQN
;
A
#
# COMPACT_ATOMS: atom_id res chain seq x y z
N MET A 1 5.14 5.01 -20.13
CA MET A 1 4.68 5.27 -18.74
C MET A 1 3.16 5.25 -18.70
N SER A 2 2.57 4.87 -17.57
CA SER A 2 1.12 4.98 -17.40
C SER A 2 0.72 6.47 -17.42
N PRO A 3 -0.40 6.85 -18.07
CA PRO A 3 -0.88 8.23 -18.04
C PRO A 3 -1.05 8.78 -16.62
N ILE A 4 -1.34 7.92 -15.63
CA ILE A 4 -1.56 8.33 -14.24
C ILE A 4 -0.29 8.82 -13.53
N THR A 5 0.90 8.48 -14.03
CA THR A 5 2.15 8.72 -13.30
C THR A 5 2.40 10.21 -13.05
N ARG A 6 2.16 11.08 -14.04
CA ARG A 6 2.31 12.55 -13.87
C ARG A 6 1.16 13.22 -13.12
N PHE A 7 0.07 12.50 -12.87
CA PHE A 7 -0.94 12.94 -11.90
C PHE A 7 -0.53 12.62 -10.46
N ILE A 8 0.29 11.58 -10.25
CA ILE A 8 0.75 11.19 -8.91
C ILE A 8 1.99 11.98 -8.49
N PHE A 9 2.92 12.20 -9.41
CA PHE A 9 4.13 13.00 -9.23
C PHE A 9 3.99 14.25 -10.09
N ILE A 10 3.62 15.36 -9.46
CA ILE A 10 3.34 16.63 -10.13
C ILE A 10 4.63 17.13 -10.78
N GLU A 11 4.56 17.49 -12.05
CA GLU A 11 5.75 17.95 -12.81
C GLU A 11 6.34 19.25 -12.25
N ASP A 12 5.49 20.16 -11.77
CA ASP A 12 5.95 21.40 -11.13
C ASP A 12 6.76 21.17 -9.85
N ASP A 13 6.55 20.03 -9.17
CA ASP A 13 7.30 19.66 -7.96
C ASP A 13 8.73 19.18 -8.29
N ASP A 14 9.03 18.84 -9.55
CA ASP A 14 10.35 18.32 -9.95
C ASP A 14 11.47 19.35 -9.61
N MET A 15 11.18 20.65 -9.73
CA MET A 15 12.15 21.72 -9.47
C MET A 15 12.55 21.89 -7.99
N ILE A 16 11.72 21.41 -7.05
CA ILE A 16 11.99 21.52 -5.61
C ILE A 16 12.64 20.27 -5.02
N LEU A 17 12.85 19.22 -5.84
CA LEU A 17 13.48 17.98 -5.39
C LEU A 17 14.98 18.15 -5.18
N SER A 18 15.51 17.39 -4.21
CA SER A 18 16.95 17.32 -3.97
C SER A 18 17.58 16.21 -4.80
N TYR A 19 18.23 16.59 -5.90
CA TYR A 19 18.92 15.68 -6.82
C TYR A 19 20.27 15.18 -6.30
N LEU A 20 20.56 13.90 -6.52
CA LEU A 20 21.86 13.31 -6.25
C LEU A 20 22.86 13.64 -7.37
N GLN A 21 24.15 13.63 -7.03
CA GLN A 21 25.25 13.88 -7.96
C GLN A 21 26.11 12.63 -8.08
N GLU A 22 26.28 12.12 -9.30
CA GLU A 22 27.17 11.01 -9.62
C GLU A 22 28.06 11.41 -10.79
N ASP A 23 29.38 11.28 -10.63
CA ASP A 23 30.39 11.69 -11.62
C ASP A 23 30.21 13.13 -12.16
N GLY A 24 29.76 14.04 -11.31
CA GLY A 24 29.50 15.45 -11.65
C GLY A 24 28.22 15.68 -12.47
N LYS A 25 27.36 14.66 -12.61
CA LYS A 25 26.05 14.76 -13.26
C LYS A 25 24.93 14.61 -12.24
N SER A 26 23.87 15.38 -12.43
CA SER A 26 22.62 15.20 -11.70
C SER A 26 21.94 13.91 -12.15
N VAL A 27 21.60 13.02 -11.21
CA VAL A 27 20.90 11.74 -11.46
C VAL A 27 19.47 11.79 -10.89
N GLU A 28 18.95 10.73 -10.25
CA GLU A 28 17.67 10.76 -9.56
C GLU A 28 17.65 11.66 -8.30
N PRO A 29 16.46 12.14 -7.88
CA PRO A 29 16.29 12.76 -6.58
C PRO A 29 16.40 11.74 -5.45
N LYS A 30 16.73 12.23 -4.25
CA LYS A 30 16.75 11.43 -3.01
C LYS A 30 15.42 10.69 -2.78
N PHE A 31 14.32 11.34 -3.09
CA PHE A 31 12.98 10.77 -3.14
C PHE A 31 12.10 11.64 -4.03
N TYR A 32 11.08 11.03 -4.63
CA TYR A 32 10.04 11.76 -5.35
C TYR A 32 8.90 12.16 -4.41
N LEU A 33 8.29 13.30 -4.66
CA LEU A 33 7.10 13.77 -3.95
C LEU A 33 5.85 13.27 -4.66
N SER A 34 5.10 12.39 -4.01
CA SER A 34 3.81 11.91 -4.52
C SER A 34 2.66 12.55 -3.75
N ILE A 35 1.55 12.81 -4.43
CA ILE A 35 0.34 13.41 -3.81
C ILE A 35 -0.37 12.49 -2.81
N ILE A 36 0.03 11.21 -2.76
CA ILE A 36 -0.49 10.18 -1.87
C ILE A 36 0.68 9.32 -1.35
N PRO A 37 0.60 8.76 -0.13
CA PRO A 37 1.66 7.92 0.42
C PRO A 37 1.71 6.55 -0.29
N LEU A 38 2.47 6.47 -1.38
CA LEU A 38 2.53 5.27 -2.24
C LEU A 38 3.05 4.01 -1.54
N ALA A 39 3.88 4.15 -0.50
CA ALA A 39 4.34 3.02 0.31
C ALA A 39 3.17 2.26 0.98
N LEU A 40 2.06 2.94 1.29
CA LEU A 40 0.85 2.30 1.80
C LEU A 40 0.04 1.65 0.68
N VAL A 41 0.01 2.25 -0.51
CA VAL A 41 -0.80 1.73 -1.63
C VAL A 41 -0.16 0.48 -2.24
N TYR A 42 1.15 0.49 -2.44
CA TYR A 42 1.88 -0.61 -3.08
C TYR A 42 2.55 -1.56 -2.09
N GLY A 43 2.55 -1.21 -0.80
CA GLY A 43 3.32 -1.91 0.21
C GLY A 43 4.83 -1.75 0.03
N CYS A 44 5.59 -2.39 0.91
CA CYS A 44 7.04 -2.44 0.86
C CYS A 44 7.53 -3.73 1.53
N LYS A 45 8.58 -4.34 0.99
CA LYS A 45 9.28 -5.45 1.63
C LYS A 45 10.78 -5.27 1.42
N GLY A 46 11.53 -5.23 2.51
CA GLY A 46 12.98 -5.08 2.46
C GLY A 46 13.65 -5.71 3.67
N ALA A 47 14.88 -6.17 3.48
CA ALA A 47 15.72 -6.67 4.55
C ALA A 47 17.13 -6.11 4.37
N GLY A 48 17.71 -5.61 5.46
CA GLY A 48 19.09 -5.15 5.54
C GLY A 48 19.78 -5.81 6.74
N MET A 49 21.04 -5.44 6.98
CA MET A 49 21.75 -5.95 8.15
C MET A 49 21.14 -5.37 9.43
N GLY A 50 20.55 -6.23 10.27
CA GLY A 50 19.96 -5.87 11.56
C GLY A 50 18.53 -5.33 11.50
N PHE A 51 17.98 -5.07 10.31
CA PHE A 51 16.66 -4.47 10.15
C PHE A 51 15.88 -5.13 9.01
N SER A 52 14.55 -5.18 9.15
CA SER A 52 13.64 -5.57 8.07
C SER A 52 12.40 -4.70 8.09
N THR A 53 11.80 -4.54 6.92
CA THR A 53 10.61 -3.73 6.71
C THR A 53 9.58 -4.56 5.98
N PHE A 54 8.35 -4.54 6.48
CA PHE A 54 7.18 -5.05 5.79
C PHE A 54 6.01 -4.10 5.97
N ILE A 55 5.48 -3.61 4.86
CA ILE A 55 4.28 -2.78 4.79
C ILE A 55 3.34 -3.50 3.83
N PRO A 56 2.14 -3.91 4.26
CA PRO A 56 1.17 -4.52 3.36
C PRO A 56 0.54 -3.47 2.44
N CYS A 57 -0.15 -3.90 1.40
CA CYS A 57 -0.88 -2.99 0.53
C CYS A 57 -2.20 -2.57 1.20
N PHE A 58 -2.60 -1.31 1.00
CA PHE A 58 -3.86 -0.76 1.46
C PHE A 58 -4.67 -0.20 0.28
N SER A 59 -5.98 -0.07 0.49
CA SER A 59 -6.89 0.52 -0.49
C SER A 59 -6.52 1.98 -0.75
N LEU A 60 -6.37 2.33 -2.04
CA LEU A 60 -6.13 3.71 -2.45
C LEU A 60 -7.22 4.68 -1.95
N VAL A 61 -8.48 4.21 -1.94
CA VAL A 61 -9.63 5.02 -1.51
C VAL A 61 -9.51 5.36 -0.02
N ASP A 62 -9.16 4.38 0.80
CA ASP A 62 -9.05 4.53 2.25
C ASP A 62 -7.87 5.44 2.60
N VAL A 63 -6.75 5.27 1.89
CA VAL A 63 -5.56 6.14 2.02
C VAL A 63 -5.92 7.60 1.70
N ILE A 64 -6.63 7.86 0.60
CA ILE A 64 -7.06 9.21 0.22
C ILE A 64 -8.05 9.79 1.24
N GLN A 65 -8.98 8.98 1.73
CA GLN A 65 -9.95 9.42 2.73
C GLN A 65 -9.27 9.85 4.04
N ASN A 66 -8.34 9.03 4.55
CA ASN A 66 -7.58 9.35 5.74
C ASN A 66 -6.69 10.59 5.54
N LEU A 67 -6.06 10.74 4.36
CA LEU A 67 -5.29 11.93 4.03
C LEU A 67 -6.17 13.20 4.05
N ARG A 68 -7.39 13.12 3.52
CA ARG A 68 -8.35 14.25 3.55
C ARG A 68 -8.79 14.62 4.97
N HIS A 69 -9.01 13.63 5.84
CA HIS A 69 -9.31 13.89 7.25
C HIS A 69 -8.13 14.57 7.95
N LEU A 70 -6.90 14.09 7.72
CA LEU A 70 -5.68 14.70 8.26
C LEU A 70 -5.53 16.16 7.80
N LEU A 71 -5.71 16.44 6.52
CA LEU A 71 -5.62 17.80 5.96
C LEU A 71 -6.71 18.76 6.51
N ARG A 72 -7.81 18.23 7.05
CA ARG A 72 -8.90 19.01 7.67
C ARG A 72 -8.78 19.10 9.19
N GLY A 73 -7.78 18.46 9.80
CA GLY A 73 -7.66 18.35 11.26
C GLY A 73 -8.74 17.46 11.89
N GLU A 74 -9.34 16.55 11.13
CA GLU A 74 -10.40 15.63 11.57
C GLU A 74 -9.80 14.26 11.95
N GLU A 75 -8.74 14.26 12.74
CA GLU A 75 -8.00 13.06 13.12
C GLU A 75 -8.87 12.07 13.89
N GLU A 76 -9.90 12.56 14.59
CA GLU A 76 -10.91 11.74 15.27
C GLU A 76 -11.79 10.94 14.30
N LYS A 77 -11.93 11.41 13.05
CA LYS A 77 -12.68 10.73 11.97
C LYS A 77 -11.81 9.76 11.20
N MET A 78 -10.49 9.88 11.33
CA MET A 78 -9.59 8.91 10.73
C MET A 78 -9.85 7.55 11.37
N THR A 79 -10.03 6.53 10.53
CA THR A 79 -9.92 5.15 11.00
C THR A 79 -8.43 4.85 11.16
N LEU A 80 -7.82 5.40 12.22
CA LEU A 80 -6.43 5.11 12.62
C LEU A 80 -6.28 3.68 13.17
N LYS A 81 -7.42 3.03 13.48
CA LYS A 81 -7.48 1.60 13.71
C LYS A 81 -7.20 0.88 12.40
N PRO A 82 -6.38 -0.18 12.43
CA PRO A 82 -5.67 -0.68 11.26
C PRO A 82 -6.63 -0.85 10.08
N THR A 83 -6.48 0.02 9.07
CA THR A 83 -7.11 -0.19 7.77
C THR A 83 -6.74 -1.58 7.35
N ILE A 84 -7.71 -2.44 7.12
CA ILE A 84 -7.41 -3.83 6.78
C ILE A 84 -6.61 -3.81 5.46
N PRO A 85 -5.48 -4.53 5.37
CA PRO A 85 -4.75 -4.66 4.13
C PRO A 85 -5.66 -5.08 2.98
N SER A 86 -5.41 -4.52 1.80
CA SER A 86 -6.19 -4.76 0.60
C SER A 86 -5.25 -4.96 -0.57
N TYR A 87 -5.46 -6.06 -1.28
CA TYR A 87 -4.68 -6.42 -2.45
C TYR A 87 -5.61 -6.48 -3.66
N ARG A 88 -5.32 -5.67 -4.68
CA ARG A 88 -6.15 -5.58 -5.88
C ARG A 88 -6.29 -6.97 -6.53
N GLY A 89 -7.54 -7.40 -6.73
CA GLY A 89 -7.85 -8.70 -7.32
C GLY A 89 -7.86 -9.87 -6.33
N PHE A 90 -7.48 -9.65 -5.06
CA PHE A 90 -7.66 -10.65 -4.02
C PHE A 90 -9.14 -10.80 -3.70
N LYS A 91 -9.65 -12.02 -3.86
CA LYS A 91 -11.07 -12.35 -3.63
C LYS A 91 -11.33 -12.99 -2.27
N GLY A 92 -10.26 -13.34 -1.54
CA GLY A 92 -10.38 -13.86 -0.19
C GLY A 92 -10.73 -12.76 0.82
N THR A 93 -10.62 -13.10 2.10
CA THR A 93 -10.89 -12.15 3.19
C THR A 93 -9.62 -11.91 3.98
N ILE A 94 -9.31 -10.66 4.28
CA ILE A 94 -8.27 -10.28 5.22
C ILE A 94 -8.97 -9.77 6.48
N VAL A 95 -8.59 -10.27 7.64
CA VAL A 95 -9.16 -9.87 8.93
C VAL A 95 -8.06 -9.53 9.92
N ASN A 96 -8.32 -8.60 10.84
CA ASN A 96 -7.43 -8.36 11.98
C ASN A 96 -7.36 -9.61 12.84
N ASP A 97 -6.16 -9.94 13.31
CA ASP A 97 -5.99 -10.85 14.42
C ASP A 97 -6.37 -10.11 15.71
N LEU A 98 -7.38 -10.60 16.42
CA LEU A 98 -7.84 -9.97 17.66
C LEU A 98 -6.85 -10.18 18.81
N ALA A 99 -5.89 -11.10 18.67
CA ALA A 99 -4.90 -11.39 19.69
C ALA A 99 -3.67 -10.48 19.61
N PHE A 100 -3.38 -9.87 18.45
CA PHE A 100 -2.15 -9.12 18.24
C PHE A 100 -2.40 -7.87 17.38
N ASP A 101 -1.94 -6.72 17.88
CA ASP A 101 -1.97 -5.48 17.10
C ASP A 101 -1.13 -5.61 15.82
N TYR A 102 -1.59 -4.93 14.76
CA TYR A 102 -0.94 -4.91 13.44
C TYR A 102 -0.73 -6.29 12.78
N THR A 103 -1.43 -7.32 13.26
CA THR A 103 -1.39 -8.67 12.72
C THR A 103 -2.69 -8.95 11.97
N TYR A 104 -2.57 -9.57 10.79
CA TYR A 104 -3.71 -9.84 9.91
C TYR A 104 -3.65 -11.26 9.38
N ILE A 105 -4.82 -11.85 9.22
CA ILE A 105 -4.99 -13.20 8.66
C ILE A 105 -5.67 -13.07 7.30
N ALA A 106 -4.94 -13.44 6.25
CA ALA A 106 -5.48 -13.57 4.90
C ALA A 106 -6.01 -15.00 4.68
N ARG A 107 -7.28 -15.13 4.33
CA ARG A 107 -7.95 -16.41 4.05
C ARG A 107 -8.32 -16.47 2.58
N GLY A 108 -7.90 -17.54 1.90
CA GLY A 108 -8.29 -17.84 0.53
C GLY A 108 -9.75 -18.28 0.42
N LEU A 109 -10.22 -18.48 -0.81
CA LEU A 109 -11.55 -19.00 -1.09
C LEU A 109 -11.51 -20.49 -1.37
N ILE A 110 -12.31 -21.26 -0.62
CA ILE A 110 -12.51 -22.69 -0.82
C ILE A 110 -14.00 -22.93 -0.98
N GLU A 111 -14.37 -23.75 -1.96
CA GLU A 111 -15.75 -24.17 -2.21
C GLU A 111 -15.82 -25.70 -2.12
N GLN A 112 -16.76 -26.21 -1.34
CA GLN A 112 -17.04 -27.64 -1.35
C GLN A 112 -17.90 -27.99 -2.57
N VAL A 113 -17.39 -28.88 -3.43
CA VAL A 113 -18.08 -29.28 -4.67
C VAL A 113 -18.81 -30.60 -4.48
N TYR A 114 -18.21 -31.53 -3.71
CA TYR A 114 -18.80 -32.83 -3.38
C TYR A 114 -18.47 -33.19 -1.92
N ALA A 115 -19.05 -34.30 -1.43
CA ALA A 115 -18.87 -34.77 -0.04
C ALA A 115 -17.38 -34.89 0.37
N THR A 116 -16.51 -35.32 -0.53
CA THR A 116 -15.07 -35.51 -0.29
C THR A 116 -14.17 -34.63 -1.16
N THR A 117 -14.73 -33.64 -1.86
CA THR A 117 -13.98 -32.83 -2.84
C THR A 117 -14.15 -31.34 -2.58
N LEU A 118 -13.02 -30.67 -2.34
CA LEU A 118 -12.92 -29.22 -2.19
C LEU A 118 -12.25 -28.63 -3.43
N LYS A 119 -12.74 -27.48 -3.87
CA LYS A 119 -12.15 -26.68 -4.96
C LYS A 119 -11.57 -25.39 -4.37
N ILE A 120 -10.28 -25.20 -4.57
CA ILE A 120 -9.61 -23.94 -4.25
C ILE A 120 -9.91 -22.96 -5.39
N LYS A 121 -10.55 -21.83 -5.08
CA LYS A 121 -10.75 -20.76 -6.06
C LYS A 121 -9.51 -19.88 -6.03
N ASN A 122 -8.67 -20.01 -7.04
CA ASN A 122 -7.46 -19.20 -7.15
C ASN A 122 -7.81 -17.71 -7.24
N SER A 123 -6.95 -16.90 -6.62
CA SER A 123 -7.10 -15.45 -6.53
C SER A 123 -6.86 -14.72 -7.85
N GLN A 124 -6.43 -15.40 -8.92
CA GLN A 124 -6.26 -14.81 -10.24
C GLN A 124 -6.76 -15.75 -11.32
N ASN A 125 -7.68 -15.24 -12.15
CA ASN A 125 -8.32 -15.79 -13.34
C ASN A 125 -8.65 -17.29 -13.34
#